data_AF-A0A936EE37-F1
#
_entry.id   AF-A0A936EE37-F1
#
_cell.length_a   1.000
_cell.length_b   1.000
_cell.length_c   1.000
_cell.angle_alpha   90.00
_cell.angle_beta   90.00
_cell.angle_gamma   90.00
#
_symmetry.space_group_name_H-M   'P 1'
#
loop_
_entity.id
_entity.type
_entity.pdbx_description
1 polymer ?
#
loop_
_entity_poly.entity_id
_entity_poly.type
_entity_poly.pdbx_seq_one_letter_code
_entity_poly.pdbx_strand_id
1 'polypeptide(L)'
;MVTFQNTNRATYVPANAYDDNTGMANHGQARSNVNGGPVGYLSNGTPMPYLNPWILEGNFGQQFGGPLVSFNGDNSTPTSSLFPEPAGTFGISSTGARDNGIGGIPFARPLGLNSKSAQALAAHLPFSQFGVYKDNSLTDSSVFDFYNQLYDGPTKKEWQDFRAYNLSLAQTFFNDQIGIELTQNNEFYKSGRLSLLSDTRQALYVDINKTLLDGTSAGLNGEPFADGTPNPNVGRAYITDSLAGGSENRSEKESTRATVFATHDFSKDGKNWALRLLGKHTVTGLFEATENKSDNRSWVRYAMDDAFELATRSISTDPTKPTGVRSYGDGALRPSVAIYLGPTLLNSSTASGANLPRPTAEPTIASSTYRYFDSHWNKPTDPTAAGYVDPSAPWIYNYYPDLPNFNAPALPKPPGLGPRNSTQAENPANYVGWTNIPVGVIDSETSPENRERLTTSATLNRTRITSSAFVWQGHFWDNAVVGTWGVRKDISKAWNFSRNGSSAKQPEKARSTPTMSILTEWLAPPAARSLPAPLRATS
;
A
#
# COMPACT_ATOMS: atom_id res chain seq x y z
N MET A 1 -1.85 21.55 15.41
CA MET A 1 -1.61 22.97 15.80
C MET A 1 -2.08 23.29 17.23
N VAL A 2 -3.36 23.12 17.60
CA VAL A 2 -3.81 23.24 19.01
C VAL A 2 -3.06 22.26 19.93
N THR A 3 -2.85 21.03 19.45
CA THR A 3 -2.00 20.05 20.14
C THR A 3 -0.58 20.54 20.40
N PHE A 4 0.02 21.29 19.47
CA PHE A 4 1.38 21.83 19.63
C PHE A 4 1.44 22.93 20.71
N GLN A 5 0.34 23.67 20.92
CA GLN A 5 0.24 24.57 22.06
C GLN A 5 0.12 23.82 23.38
N ASN A 6 -0.60 22.69 23.39
CA ASN A 6 -0.73 21.84 24.58
C ASN A 6 0.60 21.18 24.99
N THR A 7 1.56 21.04 24.07
CA THR A 7 2.94 20.65 24.41
C THR A 7 3.81 21.85 24.84
N ASN A 8 3.21 23.02 25.09
CA ASN A 8 3.91 24.29 25.30
C ASN A 8 4.92 24.59 24.17
N ARG A 9 4.63 24.16 22.94
CA ARG A 9 5.50 24.28 21.77
C ARG A 9 6.87 23.64 21.95
N ALA A 10 6.97 22.63 22.82
CA ALA A 10 8.20 21.91 23.06
C ALA A 10 8.70 21.21 21.79
N THR A 11 10.02 21.23 21.62
CA THR A 11 10.75 20.54 20.56
C THR A 11 11.73 19.56 21.20
N TYR A 12 12.06 18.49 20.48
CA TYR A 12 12.73 17.33 21.07
C TYR A 12 13.87 16.85 20.19
N VAL A 13 14.95 16.39 20.82
CA VAL A 13 15.92 15.52 20.16
C VAL A 13 15.27 14.12 20.06
N PRO A 14 15.09 13.56 18.85
CA PRO A 14 14.30 12.35 18.68
C PRO A 14 14.78 11.17 19.52
N ALA A 15 16.09 10.91 19.53
CA ALA A 15 16.68 9.82 20.31
C ALA A 15 16.41 9.96 21.82
N ASN A 16 16.52 11.16 22.37
CA ASN A 16 16.31 11.42 23.80
C ASN A 16 14.84 11.26 24.18
N ALA A 17 13.91 11.62 23.29
CA ALA A 17 12.49 11.38 23.55
C ALA A 17 12.14 9.88 23.58
N TYR A 18 12.84 9.06 22.81
CA TYR A 18 12.69 7.60 22.82
C TYR A 18 13.56 6.90 23.88
N ASP A 19 14.32 7.65 24.66
CA ASP A 19 15.22 7.11 25.66
C ASP A 19 14.49 6.73 26.96
N ASP A 20 14.10 5.48 27.05
CA ASP A 20 13.48 4.85 28.22
C ASP A 20 14.49 4.21 29.18
N ASN A 21 15.79 4.29 28.87
CA ASN A 21 16.80 3.40 29.46
C ASN A 21 17.83 4.14 30.31
N THR A 22 18.03 5.44 30.10
CA THR A 22 19.07 6.19 30.83
C THR A 22 18.60 6.85 32.12
N GLY A 23 17.28 7.07 32.27
CA GLY A 23 16.74 7.83 33.39
C GLY A 23 17.21 9.30 33.45
N MET A 24 17.80 9.82 32.36
CA MET A 24 18.20 11.22 32.26
C MET A 24 16.98 12.15 32.39
N ALA A 25 17.22 13.35 32.93
CA ALA A 25 16.16 14.34 33.08
C ALA A 25 15.66 14.79 31.71
N ASN A 26 14.33 14.86 31.52
CA ASN A 26 13.71 15.19 30.23
C ASN A 26 14.04 14.22 29.08
N HIS A 27 14.23 12.94 29.39
CA HIS A 27 14.34 11.85 28.41
C HIS A 27 13.13 10.89 28.54
N GLY A 28 12.83 10.13 27.49
CA GLY A 28 11.82 9.07 27.51
C GLY A 28 10.37 9.56 27.35
N GLN A 29 10.16 10.80 26.91
CA GLN A 29 8.82 11.38 26.78
C GLN A 29 7.90 10.64 25.80
N ALA A 30 8.48 9.93 24.83
CA ALA A 30 7.76 9.24 23.76
C ALA A 30 7.60 7.74 24.01
N ARG A 31 7.95 7.22 25.20
CA ARG A 31 7.93 5.78 25.50
C ARG A 31 6.99 5.44 26.64
N SER A 32 6.13 4.46 26.38
CA SER A 32 5.09 4.01 27.30
C SER A 32 5.61 3.00 28.32
N ASN A 33 6.82 2.47 28.13
CA ASN A 33 7.44 1.44 28.95
C ASN A 33 8.97 1.48 28.81
N VAL A 34 9.66 0.88 29.77
CA VAL A 34 11.08 0.52 29.62
C VAL A 34 11.16 -0.83 28.90
N ASN A 35 11.95 -0.93 27.83
CA ASN A 35 12.21 -2.19 27.11
C ASN A 35 10.95 -2.94 26.62
N GLY A 36 9.85 -2.26 26.29
CA GLY A 36 8.66 -2.92 25.71
C GLY A 36 7.77 -3.66 26.73
N GLY A 37 7.95 -3.43 28.04
CA GLY A 37 7.15 -4.06 29.10
C GLY A 37 5.68 -3.61 29.12
N PRO A 38 4.75 -4.40 29.69
CA PRO A 38 3.31 -4.14 29.61
C PRO A 38 2.81 -2.92 30.40
N VAL A 39 3.65 -2.23 31.18
CA VAL A 39 3.25 -1.06 31.99
C VAL A 39 4.38 -0.05 32.12
N GLY A 40 4.04 1.25 32.05
CA GLY A 40 4.95 2.41 32.00
C GLY A 40 5.66 2.78 33.28
N TYR A 41 6.37 1.80 33.83
CA TYR A 41 7.20 1.97 34.99
C TYR A 41 8.67 1.88 34.61
N LEU A 42 9.52 2.69 35.24
CA LEU A 42 10.93 2.37 35.46
C LEU A 42 11.03 0.91 35.98
N SER A 43 12.19 0.26 35.82
CA SER A 43 12.42 -1.12 36.30
C SER A 43 12.13 -1.32 37.80
N ASN A 44 11.92 -0.24 38.56
CA ASN A 44 11.55 -0.20 39.97
C ASN A 44 10.03 0.03 40.25
N GLY A 45 9.16 0.03 39.24
CA GLY A 45 7.71 0.23 39.43
C GLY A 45 7.25 1.71 39.53
N THR A 46 8.10 2.69 39.22
CA THR A 46 7.77 4.13 39.28
C THR A 46 7.37 4.66 37.90
N PRO A 47 6.26 5.42 37.75
CA PRO A 47 5.85 5.97 36.45
C PRO A 47 6.98 6.74 35.77
N MET A 48 7.12 6.60 34.45
CA MET A 48 8.06 7.42 33.64
C MET A 48 7.81 8.92 33.93
N PRO A 49 8.72 9.63 34.62
CA PRO A 49 8.44 10.96 35.17
C PRO A 49 8.29 12.03 34.09
N TYR A 50 8.85 11.78 32.89
CA TYR A 50 8.83 12.72 31.76
C TYR A 50 7.88 12.31 30.64
N LEU A 51 7.08 11.24 30.82
CA LEU A 51 6.13 10.79 29.81
C LEU A 51 5.25 11.96 29.33
N ASN A 52 5.18 12.17 28.01
CA ASN A 52 4.32 13.16 27.41
C ASN A 52 3.27 12.46 26.52
N PRO A 53 2.00 12.36 26.96
CA PRO A 53 0.93 11.71 26.22
C PRO A 53 0.69 12.25 24.79
N TRP A 54 1.07 13.50 24.51
CA TRP A 54 0.93 14.10 23.18
C TRP A 54 1.96 13.60 22.16
N ILE A 55 3.04 12.96 22.61
CA ILE A 55 4.10 12.43 21.74
C ILE A 55 4.42 10.97 22.05
N LEU A 56 3.62 10.33 22.90
CA LEU A 56 3.78 8.92 23.25
C LEU A 56 3.67 8.04 22.01
N GLU A 57 4.75 7.35 21.66
CA GLU A 57 4.88 6.60 20.43
C GLU A 57 4.52 7.43 19.19
N GLY A 58 4.70 8.75 19.31
CA GLY A 58 4.24 9.77 18.39
C GLY A 58 4.69 9.49 16.97
N ASN A 59 3.71 9.23 16.11
CA ASN A 59 3.96 8.77 14.76
C ASN A 59 4.15 9.96 13.82
N PHE A 60 5.31 10.08 13.18
CA PHE A 60 5.58 11.09 12.15
C PHE A 60 4.92 10.69 10.81
N GLY A 61 3.58 10.62 10.81
CA GLY A 61 2.82 10.36 9.59
C GLY A 61 3.00 8.99 8.95
N GLN A 62 3.13 7.95 9.78
CA GLN A 62 3.43 6.57 9.39
C GLN A 62 4.81 6.35 8.76
N GLN A 63 5.78 7.22 9.05
CA GLN A 63 7.18 6.89 8.81
C GLN A 63 7.58 5.75 9.76
N PHE A 64 7.72 4.55 9.21
CA PHE A 64 8.20 3.35 9.91
C PHE A 64 9.24 2.65 9.05
N GLY A 65 10.49 2.63 9.51
CA GLY A 65 11.62 2.04 8.82
C GLY A 65 12.06 2.85 7.60
N GLY A 66 11.24 2.88 6.56
CA GLY A 66 11.58 3.37 5.22
C GLY A 66 12.07 4.82 5.15
N PRO A 67 12.69 5.22 4.02
CA PRO A 67 13.25 6.56 3.85
C PRO A 67 12.22 7.67 4.04
N LEU A 68 12.66 8.81 4.58
CA LEU A 68 11.87 10.02 4.71
C LEU A 68 12.39 11.06 3.72
N VAL A 69 11.49 11.56 2.87
CA VAL A 69 11.79 12.60 1.88
C VAL A 69 10.94 13.82 2.18
N SER A 70 11.61 14.95 2.40
CA SER A 70 10.95 16.21 2.74
C SER A 70 10.91 17.16 1.56
N PHE A 71 9.84 17.94 1.45
CA PHE A 71 9.61 18.94 0.41
C PHE A 71 9.07 20.23 0.99
N ASN A 72 9.34 21.36 0.35
CA ASN A 72 8.50 22.55 0.52
C ASN A 72 7.29 22.42 -0.41
N GLY A 73 6.10 22.81 0.06
CA GLY A 73 4.85 22.67 -0.73
C GLY A 73 4.83 23.43 -2.07
N ASP A 74 5.77 24.35 -2.29
CA ASP A 74 5.94 25.14 -3.50
C ASP A 74 7.04 24.61 -4.44
N ASN A 75 7.70 23.50 -4.10
CA ASN A 75 8.81 22.95 -4.87
C ASN A 75 8.67 21.43 -5.05
N SER A 76 8.88 20.95 -6.27
CA SER A 76 8.86 19.51 -6.60
C SER A 76 10.14 18.77 -6.22
N THR A 77 11.18 19.49 -5.81
CA THR A 77 12.50 18.94 -5.45
C THR A 77 12.61 18.71 -3.94
N PRO A 78 13.15 17.55 -3.50
CA PRO A 78 13.36 17.29 -2.08
C PRO A 78 14.27 18.33 -1.42
N THR A 79 13.93 18.75 -0.20
CA THR A 79 14.80 19.55 0.68
C THR A 79 15.74 18.68 1.52
N SER A 80 15.34 17.44 1.80
CA SER A 80 16.17 16.45 2.50
C SER A 80 15.68 15.03 2.20
N SER A 81 16.62 14.11 2.11
CA SER A 81 16.40 12.68 1.88
C SER A 81 17.25 11.88 2.86
N LEU A 82 16.61 11.16 3.78
CA LEU A 82 17.32 10.43 4.83
C LEU A 82 16.63 9.10 5.16
N PHE A 83 17.41 8.13 5.59
CA PHE A 83 16.93 6.90 6.21
C PHE A 83 17.04 7.06 7.73
N PRO A 84 15.91 7.33 8.42
CA PRO A 84 15.95 7.83 9.80
C PRO A 84 16.28 6.78 10.84
N GLU A 85 16.04 5.50 10.54
CA GLU A 85 16.23 4.38 11.47
C GLU A 85 17.50 3.62 11.06
N PRO A 86 18.64 3.79 11.76
CA PRO A 86 19.87 3.08 11.44
C PRO A 86 19.66 1.56 11.38
N ALA A 87 20.11 0.94 10.29
CA ALA A 87 20.16 -0.51 10.19
C ALA A 87 21.55 -1.01 10.59
N GLY A 88 21.63 -1.84 11.62
CA GLY A 88 22.84 -2.56 12.02
C GLY A 88 23.25 -3.67 11.04
N THR A 89 22.78 -3.64 9.79
CA THR A 89 22.93 -4.67 8.76
C THR A 89 24.31 -5.32 8.72
N PHE A 90 25.40 -4.56 8.78
CA PHE A 90 26.77 -5.06 8.69
C PHE A 90 27.52 -5.06 10.04
N GLY A 91 26.78 -4.86 11.13
CA GLY A 91 27.27 -4.99 12.50
C GLY A 91 27.95 -6.33 12.75
N ILE A 92 29.01 -6.30 13.54
CA ILE A 92 29.80 -7.46 13.93
C ILE A 92 29.66 -7.71 15.43
N SER A 93 29.78 -8.96 15.82
CA SER A 93 29.86 -9.40 17.22
C SER A 93 31.28 -9.22 17.78
N SER A 94 31.44 -9.47 19.08
CA SER A 94 32.76 -9.51 19.74
C SER A 94 33.76 -10.49 19.12
N THR A 95 33.31 -11.46 18.32
CA THR A 95 34.18 -12.40 17.60
C THR A 95 34.70 -11.87 16.27
N GLY A 96 34.21 -10.71 15.82
CA GLY A 96 34.46 -10.17 14.47
C GLY A 96 33.51 -10.73 13.40
N ALA A 97 32.69 -11.74 13.72
CA ALA A 97 31.69 -12.26 12.81
C ALA A 97 30.45 -11.35 12.76
N ARG A 98 29.89 -11.15 11.57
CA ARG A 98 28.65 -10.39 11.35
C ARG A 98 27.49 -10.96 12.18
N ASP A 99 26.74 -10.10 12.84
CA ASP A 99 25.54 -10.45 13.63
C ASP A 99 24.32 -9.56 13.34
N ASN A 100 24.48 -8.54 12.50
CA ASN A 100 23.45 -7.55 12.12
C ASN A 100 22.98 -6.64 13.27
N GLY A 101 23.80 -6.46 14.31
CA GLY A 101 23.50 -5.61 15.46
C GLY A 101 24.59 -4.59 15.74
N ILE A 102 24.20 -3.42 16.24
CA ILE A 102 25.09 -2.45 16.89
C ILE A 102 24.33 -1.87 18.09
N GLY A 103 24.55 -2.43 19.27
CA GLY A 103 23.90 -2.10 20.52
C GLY A 103 24.20 -0.69 21.04
N GLY A 104 25.26 -0.04 20.55
CA GLY A 104 25.54 1.37 20.83
C GLY A 104 24.68 2.36 20.05
N ILE A 105 23.84 1.88 19.14
CA ILE A 105 22.84 2.70 18.44
C ILE A 105 21.49 2.50 19.13
N PRO A 106 20.97 3.50 19.85
CA PRO A 106 19.67 3.38 20.48
C PRO A 106 18.56 3.43 19.44
N PHE A 107 17.41 2.88 19.78
CA PHE A 107 16.22 3.05 18.96
C PHE A 107 15.81 4.53 18.93
N ALA A 108 15.62 5.08 17.74
CA ALA A 108 15.09 6.40 17.55
C ALA A 108 14.39 6.49 16.19
N ARG A 109 13.35 7.32 16.10
CA ARG A 109 12.65 7.67 14.87
C ARG A 109 12.16 9.12 14.95
N PRO A 110 11.75 9.75 13.84
CA PRO A 110 11.12 11.06 13.89
C PRO A 110 9.85 11.01 14.75
N LEU A 111 9.67 12.04 15.57
CA LEU A 111 8.53 12.19 16.49
C LEU A 111 7.40 12.95 15.82
N GLY A 112 6.19 12.40 15.89
CA GLY A 112 4.95 13.12 15.55
C GLY A 112 4.12 13.50 16.78
N LEU A 113 3.18 14.41 16.57
CA LEU A 113 2.15 14.74 17.57
C LEU A 113 0.97 13.75 17.43
N ASN A 114 0.50 13.24 18.56
CA ASN A 114 -0.68 12.39 18.64
C ASN A 114 -1.98 13.20 18.46
N SER A 115 -3.00 12.48 18.00
CA SER A 115 -4.37 12.97 18.01
C SER A 115 -4.91 13.05 19.45
N LYS A 116 -6.02 13.75 19.65
CA LYS A 116 -6.62 13.93 20.98
C LYS A 116 -7.13 12.60 21.55
N SER A 117 -7.69 11.74 20.71
CA SER A 117 -8.15 10.41 21.11
C SER A 117 -6.98 9.52 21.55
N ALA A 118 -5.88 9.49 20.78
CA ALA A 118 -4.67 8.74 21.13
C ALA A 118 -4.03 9.29 22.42
N GLN A 119 -3.96 10.62 22.56
CA GLN A 119 -3.46 11.25 23.77
C GLN A 119 -4.31 10.90 25.00
N ALA A 120 -5.63 10.88 24.88
CA ALA A 120 -6.51 10.56 26.00
C ALA A 120 -6.30 9.12 26.50
N LEU A 121 -6.07 8.18 25.58
CA LEU A 121 -5.71 6.80 25.92
C LEU A 121 -4.34 6.74 26.63
N ALA A 122 -3.35 7.42 26.06
CA ALA A 122 -2.00 7.52 26.60
C ALA A 122 -1.95 8.14 28.01
N ALA A 123 -2.80 9.13 28.27
CA ALA A 123 -2.93 9.81 29.56
C ALA A 123 -3.87 9.09 30.54
N HIS A 124 -4.45 7.95 30.15
CA HIS A 124 -5.44 7.19 30.93
C HIS A 124 -6.62 8.05 31.41
N LEU A 125 -7.12 8.94 30.56
CA LEU A 125 -8.26 9.77 30.91
C LEU A 125 -9.53 8.91 31.10
N PRO A 126 -10.48 9.33 31.97
CA PRO A 126 -11.68 8.56 32.25
C PRO A 126 -12.43 8.14 30.99
N PHE A 127 -12.74 6.85 30.86
CA PHE A 127 -13.48 6.25 29.72
C PHE A 127 -12.77 6.30 28.36
N SER A 128 -11.49 6.72 28.30
CA SER A 128 -10.70 6.77 27.07
C SER A 128 -10.63 5.43 26.33
N GLN A 129 -10.64 4.31 27.06
CA GLN A 129 -10.68 2.96 26.51
C GLN A 129 -11.95 2.64 25.69
N PHE A 130 -13.02 3.42 25.87
CA PHE A 130 -14.29 3.25 25.15
C PHE A 130 -14.41 4.18 23.92
N GLY A 131 -13.35 4.91 23.56
CA GLY A 131 -13.33 5.75 22.36
C GLY A 131 -14.24 6.99 22.43
N VAL A 132 -14.50 7.48 23.65
CA VAL A 132 -15.35 8.67 23.89
C VAL A 132 -14.65 9.98 23.54
N TYR A 133 -13.31 10.01 23.57
CA TYR A 133 -12.53 11.17 23.12
C TYR A 133 -12.43 11.14 21.61
N LYS A 134 -12.88 12.22 20.98
CA LYS A 134 -12.78 12.40 19.52
C LYS A 134 -11.64 13.34 19.18
N ASP A 135 -11.10 13.15 17.99
CA ASP A 135 -10.10 14.03 17.42
C ASP A 135 -10.70 15.39 17.08
N ASN A 136 -9.88 16.43 17.20
CA ASN A 136 -10.30 17.78 16.87
C ASN A 136 -10.29 17.94 15.35
N SER A 137 -11.44 18.27 14.76
CA SER A 137 -11.51 18.71 13.36
C SER A 137 -11.07 20.17 13.25
N LEU A 138 -10.50 20.53 12.11
CA LEU A 138 -10.16 21.92 11.82
C LEU A 138 -11.46 22.70 11.55
N THR A 139 -11.73 23.73 12.35
CA THR A 139 -12.93 24.58 12.24
C THR A 139 -12.62 26.04 11.93
N ASP A 140 -11.36 26.45 12.10
CA ASP A 140 -10.89 27.81 11.83
C ASP A 140 -10.22 27.88 10.45
N SER A 141 -10.89 28.51 9.48
CA SER A 141 -10.39 28.64 8.11
C SER A 141 -9.22 29.62 7.98
N SER A 142 -8.91 30.41 9.02
CA SER A 142 -7.70 31.24 9.05
C SER A 142 -6.42 30.44 9.33
N VAL A 143 -6.55 29.17 9.76
CA VAL A 143 -5.43 28.23 9.85
C VAL A 143 -5.07 27.70 8.46
N PHE A 144 -6.07 27.20 7.74
CA PHE A 144 -5.99 26.71 6.37
C PHE A 144 -7.37 26.91 5.74
N ASP A 145 -7.41 27.48 4.53
CA ASP A 145 -8.68 27.77 3.85
C ASP A 145 -9.30 26.51 3.23
N PHE A 146 -9.89 25.67 4.08
CA PHE A 146 -10.55 24.43 3.67
C PHE A 146 -11.86 24.64 2.90
N TYR A 147 -12.38 25.88 2.82
CA TYR A 147 -13.56 26.18 2.01
C TYR A 147 -13.21 26.33 0.53
N ASN A 148 -12.05 26.89 0.23
CA ASN A 148 -11.63 27.14 -1.16
C ASN A 148 -10.43 26.29 -1.61
N GLN A 149 -9.77 25.57 -0.71
CA GLN A 149 -8.57 24.80 -1.00
C GLN A 149 -8.65 23.36 -0.49
N LEU A 150 -8.16 22.44 -1.31
CA LEU A 150 -7.77 21.10 -0.88
C LEU A 150 -6.29 21.13 -0.51
N TYR A 151 -5.95 20.69 0.70
CA TYR A 151 -4.54 20.64 1.14
C TYR A 151 -3.75 19.55 0.40
N ASP A 152 -4.41 18.65 -0.35
CA ASP A 152 -3.75 17.69 -1.24
C ASP A 152 -3.06 18.40 -2.43
N GLY A 153 -3.50 19.61 -2.81
CA GLY A 153 -2.91 20.36 -3.91
C GLY A 153 -2.81 19.53 -5.22
N PRO A 154 -1.68 19.58 -5.95
CA PRO A 154 -1.46 18.77 -7.15
C PRO A 154 -1.03 17.31 -6.88
N THR A 155 -1.06 16.84 -5.62
CA THR A 155 -0.54 15.51 -5.25
C THR A 155 -1.52 14.35 -5.49
N LYS A 156 -2.69 14.67 -6.07
CA LYS A 156 -3.78 13.74 -6.37
C LYS A 156 -4.23 13.87 -7.83
N LYS A 157 -4.46 12.72 -8.49
CA LYS A 157 -4.95 12.61 -9.87
C LYS A 157 -6.05 11.56 -9.94
N GLU A 158 -7.12 11.85 -10.68
CA GLU A 158 -8.23 10.93 -10.97
C GLU A 158 -8.53 11.00 -12.47
N TRP A 159 -8.89 9.88 -13.08
CA TRP A 159 -9.22 9.82 -14.50
C TRP A 159 -10.37 8.85 -14.77
N GLN A 160 -11.12 9.13 -15.83
CA GLN A 160 -12.20 8.31 -16.36
C GLN A 160 -12.23 8.45 -17.88
N ASP A 161 -12.28 7.33 -18.59
CA ASP A 161 -12.37 7.26 -20.06
C ASP A 161 -13.43 6.20 -20.42
N PHE A 162 -14.43 6.60 -21.20
CA PHE A 162 -15.50 5.75 -21.68
C PHE A 162 -15.63 5.89 -23.19
N ARG A 163 -15.61 4.75 -23.89
CA ARG A 163 -15.73 4.68 -25.34
C ARG A 163 -16.66 3.55 -25.70
N ALA A 164 -17.56 3.77 -26.67
CA ALA A 164 -18.45 2.74 -27.16
C ALA A 164 -18.67 2.88 -28.66
N TYR A 165 -18.89 1.75 -29.34
CA TYR A 165 -19.38 1.72 -30.72
C TYR A 165 -20.41 0.62 -30.90
N ASN A 166 -21.38 0.89 -31.78
CA ASN A 166 -22.42 -0.06 -32.16
C ASN A 166 -22.56 -0.06 -33.68
N LEU A 167 -22.56 -1.24 -34.29
CA LEU A 167 -22.73 -1.46 -35.72
C LEU A 167 -23.88 -2.44 -35.94
N SER A 168 -24.79 -2.09 -36.85
CA SER A 168 -25.91 -2.96 -37.24
C SER A 168 -26.08 -2.93 -38.74
N LEU A 169 -26.06 -4.11 -39.37
CA LEU A 169 -26.26 -4.31 -40.80
C LEU A 169 -27.37 -5.34 -41.01
N ALA A 170 -28.40 -4.98 -41.77
CA ALA A 170 -29.49 -5.88 -42.12
C ALA A 170 -29.77 -5.80 -43.62
N GLN A 171 -30.03 -6.96 -44.22
CA GLN A 171 -30.39 -7.06 -45.63
C GLN A 171 -31.42 -8.17 -45.81
N THR A 172 -32.49 -7.87 -46.54
CA THR A 172 -33.49 -8.87 -46.96
C THR A 172 -33.47 -9.06 -48.47
N PHE A 173 -33.94 -10.22 -48.90
CA PHE A 173 -34.01 -10.65 -50.30
C PHE A 173 -35.36 -11.32 -50.58
N PHE A 174 -35.77 -11.31 -51.85
CA PHE A 174 -36.97 -12.00 -52.35
C PHE A 174 -38.26 -11.65 -51.59
N ASN A 175 -38.53 -10.35 -51.40
CA ASN A 175 -39.69 -9.85 -50.66
C ASN A 175 -39.75 -10.43 -49.23
N ASP A 176 -38.65 -10.30 -48.49
CA ASP A 176 -38.49 -10.74 -47.10
C ASP A 176 -38.65 -12.26 -46.90
N GLN A 177 -38.37 -13.05 -47.93
CA GLN A 177 -38.28 -14.50 -47.78
C GLN A 177 -36.95 -14.90 -47.15
N ILE A 178 -35.87 -14.16 -47.41
CA ILE A 178 -34.56 -14.42 -46.82
C ILE A 178 -34.05 -13.14 -46.19
N GLY A 179 -33.52 -13.20 -44.98
CA GLY A 179 -32.90 -12.06 -44.34
C GLY A 179 -31.69 -12.44 -43.51
N ILE A 180 -30.73 -11.53 -43.47
CA ILE A 180 -29.55 -11.60 -42.62
C ILE A 180 -29.44 -10.31 -41.81
N GLU A 181 -29.04 -10.45 -40.55
CA GLU A 181 -28.76 -9.35 -39.64
C GLU A 181 -27.44 -9.64 -38.92
N LEU A 182 -26.56 -8.64 -38.87
CA LEU A 182 -25.32 -8.66 -38.10
C LEU A 182 -25.28 -7.44 -37.20
N THR A 183 -25.09 -7.65 -35.91
CA THR A 183 -24.93 -6.60 -34.90
C THR A 183 -23.64 -6.81 -34.14
N GLN A 184 -22.89 -5.73 -33.89
CA GLN A 184 -21.67 -5.73 -33.09
C GLN A 184 -21.64 -4.50 -32.19
N ASN A 185 -21.46 -4.74 -30.89
CA ASN A 185 -21.37 -3.72 -29.86
C ASN A 185 -20.06 -3.89 -29.10
N ASN A 186 -19.39 -2.78 -28.81
CA ASN A 186 -18.20 -2.76 -27.95
C ASN A 186 -18.29 -1.57 -27.00
N GLU A 187 -17.97 -1.82 -25.74
CA GLU A 187 -17.89 -0.82 -24.68
C GLU A 187 -16.56 -0.99 -23.95
N PHE A 188 -15.80 0.10 -23.85
CA PHE A 188 -14.57 0.20 -23.08
C PHE A 188 -14.74 1.26 -22.01
N TYR A 189 -14.42 0.89 -20.77
CA TYR A 189 -14.41 1.78 -19.63
C TYR A 189 -13.10 1.64 -18.86
N LYS A 190 -12.47 2.76 -18.54
CA LYS A 190 -11.27 2.82 -17.71
C LYS A 190 -11.42 3.95 -16.71
N SER A 191 -11.15 3.66 -15.44
CA SER A 191 -11.12 4.67 -14.39
C SER A 191 -10.01 4.38 -13.41
N GLY A 192 -9.44 5.41 -12.81
CA GLY A 192 -8.42 5.21 -11.81
C GLY A 192 -8.12 6.46 -11.01
N ARG A 193 -7.27 6.27 -10.00
CA ARG A 193 -6.78 7.31 -9.12
C ARG A 193 -5.31 7.07 -8.81
N LEU A 194 -4.59 8.14 -8.55
CA LEU A 194 -3.26 8.17 -7.98
C LEU A 194 -3.25 9.24 -6.90
N SER A 195 -2.78 8.91 -5.71
CA SER A 195 -2.63 9.88 -4.64
C SER A 195 -1.33 9.68 -3.88
N LEU A 196 -0.70 10.79 -3.53
CA LEU A 196 0.44 10.80 -2.61
C LEU A 196 -0.03 10.73 -1.15
N LEU A 197 -1.21 11.28 -0.86
CA LEU A 197 -1.85 11.33 0.45
C LEU A 197 -3.10 10.44 0.44
N SER A 198 -3.24 9.55 1.41
CA SER A 198 -4.38 8.65 1.50
C SER A 198 -5.57 9.30 2.21
N ASP A 199 -6.76 8.75 1.95
CA ASP A 199 -8.04 9.16 2.52
C ASP A 199 -8.13 8.98 4.04
N THR A 200 -7.35 8.06 4.61
CA THR A 200 -7.38 7.77 6.07
C THR A 200 -6.46 8.67 6.91
N ARG A 201 -5.64 9.54 6.30
CA ARG A 201 -4.48 10.19 6.97
C ARG A 201 -4.37 11.70 6.77
N GLN A 202 -5.53 12.32 6.63
CA GLN A 202 -5.73 13.71 6.25
C GLN A 202 -5.63 14.66 7.45
N ALA A 203 -4.41 14.88 7.96
CA ALA A 203 -4.16 15.77 9.10
C ALA A 203 -3.03 16.77 8.85
N LEU A 204 -3.15 17.96 9.47
CA LEU A 204 -2.11 18.98 9.51
C LEU A 204 -1.26 18.81 10.77
N TYR A 205 -0.03 18.38 10.59
CA TYR A 205 0.95 18.18 11.65
C TYR A 205 1.82 19.41 11.85
N VAL A 206 2.56 19.43 12.95
CA VAL A 206 3.63 20.40 13.21
C VAL A 206 4.88 19.61 13.57
N ASP A 207 5.99 19.88 12.91
CA ASP A 207 7.23 19.15 13.16
C ASP A 207 7.84 19.61 14.49
N ILE A 208 8.12 18.66 15.38
CA ILE A 208 8.64 18.91 16.72
C ILE A 208 10.09 18.43 16.89
N ASN A 209 10.71 17.90 15.84
CA ASN A 209 12.05 17.34 15.88
C ASN A 209 13.08 18.48 15.77
N LYS A 210 13.93 18.65 16.79
CA LYS A 210 14.96 19.70 16.85
C LYS A 210 16.15 19.41 15.94
N THR A 211 16.51 18.14 15.83
CA THR A 211 17.58 17.63 14.99
C THR A 211 17.06 16.49 14.11
N LEU A 212 17.76 16.22 13.02
CA LEU A 212 17.66 14.94 12.32
C LEU A 212 18.27 13.84 13.21
N LEU A 213 18.03 12.58 12.85
CA LEU A 213 18.47 11.42 13.64
C LEU A 213 19.96 11.08 13.50
N ASP A 214 20.74 11.94 12.85
CA ASP A 214 22.15 11.69 12.54
C ASP A 214 23.14 12.16 13.61
N GLY A 215 22.67 12.34 14.85
CA GLY A 215 23.50 12.63 16.02
C GLY A 215 24.25 11.41 16.55
N THR A 216 25.11 11.66 17.54
CA THR A 216 25.92 10.63 18.21
C THR A 216 25.67 10.55 19.70
N SER A 217 26.02 9.44 20.32
CA SER A 217 25.91 9.26 21.78
C SER A 217 26.83 10.20 22.58
N ALA A 218 27.87 10.78 21.95
CA ALA A 218 28.70 11.81 22.58
C ALA A 218 27.93 13.13 22.77
N GLY A 219 27.01 13.42 21.84
CA GLY A 219 26.10 14.55 21.95
C GLY A 219 26.75 15.93 21.88
N LEU A 220 25.98 16.94 22.29
CA LEU A 220 26.40 18.34 22.33
C LEU A 220 26.06 18.94 23.70
N ASN A 221 27.02 19.60 24.35
CA ASN A 221 26.83 20.27 25.65
C ASN A 221 26.29 19.34 26.76
N GLY A 222 26.68 18.06 26.74
CA GLY A 222 26.23 17.06 27.72
C GLY A 222 24.86 16.43 27.40
N GLU A 223 24.24 16.80 26.27
CA GLU A 223 22.99 16.23 25.79
C GLU A 223 23.27 15.22 24.65
N PRO A 224 23.07 13.91 24.85
CA PRO A 224 23.25 12.90 23.80
C PRO A 224 22.44 13.20 22.54
N PHE A 225 22.97 12.85 21.37
CA PHE A 225 22.35 13.00 20.04
C PHE A 225 21.95 14.43 19.63
N ALA A 226 22.18 15.44 20.49
CA ALA A 226 21.90 16.84 20.20
C ALA A 226 22.90 17.48 19.22
N ASP A 227 23.99 16.78 18.89
CA ASP A 227 24.96 17.11 17.85
C ASP A 227 24.49 16.74 16.43
N GLY A 228 23.31 16.10 16.29
CA GLY A 228 22.70 15.81 15.00
C GLY A 228 22.41 17.06 14.17
N THR A 229 22.28 16.89 12.86
CA THR A 229 22.02 17.99 11.93
C THR A 229 20.77 18.77 12.37
N PRO A 230 20.83 20.10 12.55
CA PRO A 230 19.67 20.90 12.92
C PRO A 230 18.53 20.74 11.91
N ASN A 231 17.32 20.48 12.38
CA ASN A 231 16.17 20.35 11.49
C ASN A 231 15.68 21.74 11.04
N PRO A 232 15.80 22.11 9.75
CA PRO A 232 15.34 23.41 9.27
C PRO A 232 13.81 23.56 9.32
N ASN A 233 13.09 22.45 9.49
CA ASN A 233 11.64 22.42 9.46
C ASN A 233 10.97 22.43 10.83
N VAL A 234 11.75 22.49 11.91
CA VAL A 234 11.21 22.49 13.27
C VAL A 234 10.18 23.62 13.46
N GLY A 235 9.01 23.24 13.95
CA GLY A 235 7.84 24.08 14.16
C GLY A 235 7.05 24.42 12.90
N ARG A 236 7.43 23.97 11.70
CA ARG A 236 6.62 24.18 10.48
C ARG A 236 5.45 23.21 10.44
N ALA A 237 4.34 23.65 9.87
CA ALA A 237 3.22 22.76 9.57
C ALA A 237 3.57 21.85 8.38
N TYR A 238 3.06 20.62 8.38
CA TYR A 238 3.28 19.70 7.28
C TYR A 238 2.15 18.69 7.12
N ILE A 239 2.09 18.10 5.93
CA ILE A 239 1.27 16.94 5.59
C ILE A 239 2.20 15.80 5.18
N THR A 240 1.78 14.57 5.42
CA THR A 240 2.65 13.42 5.23
C THR A 240 1.86 12.15 5.03
N ASP A 241 2.42 11.23 4.26
CA ASP A 241 1.94 9.85 4.15
C ASP A 241 3.07 8.91 3.72
N SER A 242 2.90 7.63 4.03
CA SER A 242 3.73 6.51 3.60
C SER A 242 3.04 5.65 2.53
N LEU A 243 1.78 5.94 2.19
CA LEU A 243 0.95 5.17 1.26
C LEU A 243 0.72 5.81 -0.11
N ALA A 244 1.79 6.34 -0.71
CA ALA A 244 1.74 6.78 -2.10
C ALA A 244 1.39 5.62 -3.05
N GLY A 245 0.32 5.75 -3.83
CA GLY A 245 -0.12 4.68 -4.72
C GLY A 245 -1.36 5.01 -5.53
N GLY A 246 -1.75 4.05 -6.36
CA GLY A 246 -2.86 4.19 -7.27
C GLY A 246 -3.65 2.91 -7.44
N SER A 247 -4.83 3.07 -8.03
CA SER A 247 -5.68 1.96 -8.42
C SER A 247 -6.36 2.26 -9.75
N GLU A 248 -6.52 1.24 -10.59
CA GLU A 248 -7.18 1.33 -11.89
C GLU A 248 -8.13 0.17 -12.05
N ASN A 249 -9.31 0.47 -12.57
CA ASN A 249 -10.28 -0.49 -13.04
C ASN A 249 -10.53 -0.27 -14.52
N ARG A 250 -10.36 -1.32 -15.32
CA ARG A 250 -10.68 -1.37 -16.74
C ARG A 250 -11.73 -2.46 -16.97
N SER A 251 -12.76 -2.14 -17.74
CA SER A 251 -13.79 -3.07 -18.17
C SER A 251 -13.99 -2.96 -19.67
N GLU A 252 -14.11 -4.09 -20.33
CA GLU A 252 -14.35 -4.17 -21.77
C GLU A 252 -15.45 -5.20 -22.02
N LYS A 253 -16.48 -4.81 -22.76
CA LYS A 253 -17.61 -5.66 -23.13
C LYS A 253 -17.76 -5.64 -24.64
N GLU A 254 -17.73 -6.83 -25.24
CA GLU A 254 -17.93 -7.02 -26.67
C GLU A 254 -19.09 -8.00 -26.87
N SER A 255 -20.00 -7.68 -27.79
CA SER A 255 -21.10 -8.56 -28.17
C SER A 255 -21.29 -8.55 -29.67
N THR A 256 -21.25 -9.72 -30.29
CA THR A 256 -21.54 -9.92 -31.71
C THR A 256 -22.72 -10.87 -31.85
N ARG A 257 -23.72 -10.49 -32.64
CA ARG A 257 -24.87 -11.35 -32.94
C ARG A 257 -25.14 -11.35 -34.45
N ALA A 258 -25.30 -12.55 -35.00
CA ALA A 258 -25.73 -12.80 -36.35
C ALA A 258 -27.03 -13.59 -36.35
N THR A 259 -28.04 -13.08 -37.06
CA THR A 259 -29.33 -13.74 -37.25
C THR A 259 -29.55 -13.96 -38.73
N VAL A 260 -30.00 -15.15 -39.11
CA VAL A 260 -30.41 -15.46 -40.48
C VAL A 260 -31.79 -16.09 -40.43
N PHE A 261 -32.63 -15.76 -41.40
CA PHE A 261 -33.90 -16.46 -41.58
C PHE A 261 -34.17 -16.72 -43.06
N ALA A 262 -34.86 -17.83 -43.32
CA ALA A 262 -35.36 -18.17 -44.63
C ALA A 262 -36.78 -18.72 -44.50
N THR A 263 -37.66 -18.24 -45.35
CA THR A 263 -39.07 -18.57 -45.40
C THR A 263 -39.41 -19.00 -46.81
N HIS A 264 -40.05 -20.16 -46.92
CA HIS A 264 -40.54 -20.68 -48.19
C HIS A 264 -41.98 -21.15 -48.05
N ASP A 265 -42.78 -20.87 -49.06
CA ASP A 265 -44.23 -21.09 -49.06
C ASP A 265 -44.61 -21.96 -50.26
N PHE A 266 -44.60 -23.27 -50.04
CA PHE A 266 -44.85 -24.28 -51.08
C PHE A 266 -46.27 -24.16 -51.67
N SER A 267 -47.21 -23.57 -50.93
CA SER A 267 -48.58 -23.35 -51.42
C SER A 267 -48.64 -22.40 -52.63
N LYS A 268 -47.59 -21.58 -52.83
CA LYS A 268 -47.48 -20.64 -53.95
C LYS A 268 -46.85 -21.25 -55.21
N ASP A 269 -46.22 -22.42 -55.10
CA ASP A 269 -45.49 -23.05 -56.20
C ASP A 269 -46.36 -23.93 -57.10
N GLY A 270 -47.62 -24.21 -56.71
CA GLY A 270 -48.55 -24.96 -57.55
C GLY A 270 -49.88 -25.33 -56.88
N LYS A 271 -50.85 -25.78 -57.68
CA LYS A 271 -52.23 -26.11 -57.22
C LYS A 271 -52.40 -27.55 -56.71
N ASN A 272 -51.31 -28.27 -56.44
CA ASN A 272 -51.32 -29.66 -55.98
C ASN A 272 -51.69 -29.74 -54.48
N TRP A 273 -52.54 -30.71 -54.11
CA TRP A 273 -52.92 -30.99 -52.72
C TRP A 273 -51.71 -31.25 -51.80
N ALA A 274 -50.63 -31.85 -52.32
CA ALA A 274 -49.41 -32.12 -51.56
C ALA A 274 -48.63 -30.84 -51.21
N LEU A 275 -48.61 -29.85 -52.10
CA LEU A 275 -47.98 -28.54 -51.86
C LEU A 275 -48.79 -27.70 -50.85
N ARG A 276 -50.12 -27.82 -50.90
CA ARG A 276 -51.02 -27.26 -49.87
C ARG A 276 -50.87 -27.94 -48.51
N LEU A 277 -50.59 -29.23 -48.48
CA LEU A 277 -50.29 -29.97 -47.26
C LEU A 277 -48.99 -29.47 -46.61
N LEU A 278 -47.93 -29.26 -47.39
CA LEU A 278 -46.64 -28.74 -46.89
C LEU A 278 -46.75 -27.29 -46.37
N GLY A 279 -47.42 -26.41 -47.12
CA GLY A 279 -47.69 -25.04 -46.69
C GLY A 279 -46.43 -24.18 -46.55
N LYS A 280 -46.34 -23.37 -45.48
CA LYS A 280 -45.27 -22.38 -45.28
C LYS A 280 -44.29 -22.81 -44.19
N HIS A 281 -43.00 -22.74 -44.48
CA HIS A 281 -41.94 -23.04 -43.52
C HIS A 281 -41.00 -21.86 -43.35
N THR A 282 -40.64 -21.58 -42.11
CA THR A 282 -39.61 -20.61 -41.75
C THR A 282 -38.54 -21.31 -40.93
N VAL A 283 -37.28 -21.09 -41.29
CA VAL A 283 -36.12 -21.48 -40.50
C VAL A 283 -35.39 -20.22 -40.05
N THR A 284 -34.95 -20.20 -38.81
CA THR A 284 -34.19 -19.10 -38.22
C THR A 284 -32.95 -19.66 -37.52
N GLY A 285 -31.79 -19.12 -37.86
CA GLY A 285 -30.52 -19.38 -37.20
C GLY A 285 -30.06 -18.14 -36.44
N LEU A 286 -29.54 -18.36 -35.24
CA LEU A 286 -28.93 -17.32 -34.40
C LEU A 286 -27.55 -17.79 -33.96
N PHE A 287 -26.58 -16.90 -34.05
CA PHE A 287 -25.28 -17.03 -33.40
C PHE A 287 -24.97 -15.77 -32.62
N GLU A 288 -24.61 -15.91 -31.36
CA GLU A 288 -24.21 -14.80 -30.49
C GLU A 288 -22.92 -15.15 -29.75
N ALA A 289 -22.02 -14.17 -29.65
CA ALA A 289 -20.81 -14.25 -28.84
C ALA A 289 -20.68 -12.97 -28.02
N THR A 290 -20.65 -13.11 -26.70
CA THR A 290 -20.44 -12.01 -25.76
C THR A 290 -19.19 -12.29 -24.93
N GLU A 291 -18.29 -11.31 -24.84
CA GLU A 291 -17.06 -11.35 -24.05
C GLU A 291 -17.00 -10.16 -23.10
N ASN A 292 -16.78 -10.42 -21.81
CA ASN A 292 -16.50 -9.39 -20.81
C ASN A 292 -15.08 -9.61 -20.27
N LYS A 293 -14.28 -8.54 -20.21
CA LYS A 293 -12.96 -8.52 -19.56
C LYS A 293 -12.99 -7.46 -18.47
N SER A 294 -12.47 -7.79 -17.29
CA SER A 294 -12.21 -6.81 -16.23
C SER A 294 -10.76 -6.91 -15.77
N ASP A 295 -10.11 -5.78 -15.58
CA ASP A 295 -8.76 -5.67 -15.03
C ASP A 295 -8.78 -4.64 -13.90
N ASN A 296 -8.65 -5.12 -12.67
CA ASN A 296 -8.60 -4.28 -11.47
C ASN A 296 -7.24 -4.41 -10.80
N ARG A 297 -6.54 -3.29 -10.62
CA ARG A 297 -5.18 -3.26 -10.08
C ARG A 297 -4.98 -2.18 -9.03
N SER A 298 -4.05 -2.45 -8.12
CA SER A 298 -3.44 -1.46 -7.23
C SER A 298 -1.92 -1.51 -7.34
N TRP A 299 -1.27 -0.38 -7.19
CA TRP A 299 0.19 -0.27 -7.18
C TRP A 299 0.67 0.77 -6.17
N VAL A 300 1.94 0.67 -5.80
CA VAL A 300 2.65 1.73 -5.08
C VAL A 300 3.29 2.69 -6.07
N ARG A 301 3.35 3.99 -5.74
CA ARG A 301 3.92 4.99 -6.65
C ARG A 301 5.44 4.93 -6.70
N TYR A 302 6.06 4.86 -5.53
CA TYR A 302 7.52 4.91 -5.38
C TYR A 302 8.03 3.68 -4.63
N ALA A 303 9.17 3.15 -5.08
CA ALA A 303 9.95 2.17 -4.35
C ALA A 303 11.46 2.41 -4.55
N MET A 304 12.23 2.11 -3.52
CA MET A 304 13.69 2.12 -3.57
C MET A 304 14.22 0.92 -4.36
N ASP A 305 15.37 1.09 -5.00
CA ASP A 305 16.03 0.07 -5.77
C ASP A 305 16.63 -1.07 -4.92
N ASP A 306 17.12 -2.08 -5.62
CA ASP A 306 17.67 -3.28 -5.00
C ASP A 306 19.02 -3.00 -4.30
N ALA A 307 19.73 -1.93 -4.68
CA ALA A 307 20.97 -1.51 -4.03
C ALA A 307 20.69 -0.97 -2.62
N PHE A 308 19.64 -0.15 -2.47
CA PHE A 308 19.16 0.29 -1.17
C PHE A 308 18.63 -0.87 -0.32
N GLU A 309 17.93 -1.82 -0.94
CA GLU A 309 17.48 -3.05 -0.26
C GLU A 309 18.66 -3.81 0.34
N LEU A 310 19.73 -4.04 -0.43
CA LEU A 310 20.92 -4.74 0.02
C LEU A 310 21.65 -4.01 1.16
N ALA A 311 21.70 -2.68 1.12
CA ALA A 311 22.35 -1.87 2.15
C ALA A 311 21.59 -1.87 3.49
N THR A 312 20.26 -2.01 3.46
CA THR A 312 19.39 -1.81 4.63
C THR A 312 18.63 -3.04 5.11
N ARG A 313 18.72 -4.16 4.39
CA ARG A 313 18.06 -5.42 4.79
C ARG A 313 18.83 -6.10 5.93
N SER A 314 18.11 -6.51 6.97
CA SER A 314 18.67 -7.44 7.96
C SER A 314 18.80 -8.82 7.30
N ILE A 315 20.03 -9.30 7.10
CA ILE A 315 20.29 -10.63 6.53
C ILE A 315 20.52 -11.59 7.69
N SER A 316 19.56 -12.47 7.97
CA SER A 316 19.77 -13.55 8.94
C SER A 316 21.05 -14.33 8.58
N THR A 317 21.98 -14.43 9.53
CA THR A 317 23.19 -15.27 9.42
C THR A 317 22.90 -16.75 9.67
N ASP A 318 21.70 -17.06 10.17
CA ASP A 318 21.18 -18.42 10.29
C ASP A 318 20.74 -18.93 8.90
N PRO A 319 21.43 -19.94 8.32
CA PRO A 319 21.13 -20.48 6.99
C PRO A 319 19.79 -21.23 6.93
N THR A 320 19.13 -21.48 8.06
CA THR A 320 17.81 -22.12 8.12
C THR A 320 16.65 -21.13 8.00
N LYS A 321 16.92 -19.83 8.16
CA LYS A 321 15.92 -18.78 8.01
C LYS A 321 15.96 -18.23 6.58
N PRO A 322 14.84 -18.17 5.85
CA PRO A 322 14.81 -17.57 4.54
C PRO A 322 15.27 -16.11 4.64
N THR A 323 16.29 -15.73 3.86
CA THR A 323 16.63 -14.34 3.62
C THR A 323 15.47 -13.74 2.83
N GLY A 324 14.52 -13.12 3.53
CA GLY A 324 13.35 -12.53 2.90
C GLY A 324 13.79 -11.34 2.05
N VAL A 325 13.71 -11.50 0.72
CA VAL A 325 13.73 -10.35 -0.19
C VAL A 325 12.50 -9.51 0.13
N ARG A 326 12.69 -8.22 0.40
CA ARG A 326 11.57 -7.32 0.67
C ARG A 326 10.76 -7.11 -0.60
N SER A 327 9.43 -7.16 -0.50
CA SER A 327 8.54 -6.77 -1.60
C SER A 327 8.50 -5.24 -1.68
N TYR A 328 8.25 -4.66 -2.87
CA TYR A 328 7.99 -3.22 -2.98
C TYR A 328 6.71 -2.76 -2.27
N GLY A 329 5.88 -3.70 -1.81
CA GLY A 329 4.79 -3.41 -0.87
C GLY A 329 5.24 -3.16 0.57
N ASP A 330 6.49 -3.49 0.93
CA ASP A 330 7.06 -3.30 2.27
C ASP A 330 7.36 -1.81 2.52
N GLY A 331 6.93 -1.29 3.67
CA GLY A 331 7.17 0.09 4.09
C GLY A 331 8.66 0.44 4.16
N ALA A 332 9.54 -0.53 4.40
CA ALA A 332 10.98 -0.29 4.47
C ALA A 332 11.61 0.08 3.11
N LEU A 333 10.98 -0.30 1.99
CA LEU A 333 11.43 0.08 0.63
C LEU A 333 10.62 1.23 0.04
N ARG A 334 9.65 1.78 0.78
CA ARG A 334 8.78 2.85 0.29
C ARG A 334 9.16 4.17 0.96
N PRO A 335 9.51 5.20 0.18
CA PRO A 335 9.72 6.51 0.78
C PRO A 335 8.41 7.05 1.35
N SER A 336 8.48 7.53 2.58
CA SER A 336 7.47 8.40 3.18
C SER A 336 7.76 9.84 2.77
N VAL A 337 6.71 10.62 2.52
CA VAL A 337 6.84 12.01 2.06
C VAL A 337 6.32 12.96 3.12
N ALA A 338 7.11 13.98 3.47
CA ALA A 338 6.67 15.11 4.28
C ALA A 338 6.68 16.40 3.44
N ILE A 339 5.54 17.07 3.34
CA ILE A 339 5.38 18.31 2.57
C ILE A 339 5.10 19.45 3.55
N TYR A 340 6.05 20.36 3.69
CA TYR A 340 5.95 21.49 4.62
C TYR A 340 5.14 22.65 4.02
N LEU A 341 4.22 23.16 4.82
CA LEU A 341 3.26 24.20 4.48
C LEU A 341 3.61 25.47 5.27
N GLY A 342 4.19 26.46 4.59
CA GLY A 342 4.47 27.77 5.17
C GLY A 342 5.64 27.83 6.17
N PRO A 343 5.76 28.95 6.91
CA PRO A 343 6.86 29.22 7.84
C PRO A 343 6.71 28.49 9.19
N THR A 344 7.73 28.62 10.04
CA THR A 344 7.72 28.03 11.38
C THR A 344 6.73 28.72 12.32
N LEU A 345 6.09 27.94 13.18
CA LEU A 345 5.07 28.36 14.14
C LEU A 345 5.61 28.47 15.56
N LEU A 346 6.92 28.31 15.78
CA LEU A 346 7.52 28.33 17.12
C LEU A 346 7.18 29.61 17.90
N ASN A 347 7.16 30.75 17.21
CA ASN A 347 6.86 32.05 17.81
C ASN A 347 5.36 32.39 17.82
N SER A 348 4.51 31.52 17.25
CA SER A 348 3.06 31.73 17.22
C SER A 348 2.45 31.29 18.55
N SER A 349 1.65 32.15 19.17
CA SER A 349 0.90 31.83 20.40
C SER A 349 -0.44 31.13 20.10
N THR A 350 -0.96 31.29 18.89
CA THR A 350 -2.18 30.66 18.40
C THR A 350 -1.96 30.02 17.02
N ALA A 351 -2.83 29.09 16.65
CA ALA A 351 -2.92 28.49 15.32
C ALA A 351 -3.71 29.39 14.36
N SER A 352 -4.67 30.13 14.92
CA SER A 352 -5.52 31.06 14.19
C SER A 352 -4.68 32.12 13.48
N GLY A 353 -4.99 32.39 12.22
CA GLY A 353 -4.24 33.32 11.37
C GLY A 353 -2.90 32.76 10.84
N ALA A 354 -2.62 31.46 10.97
CA ALA A 354 -1.43 30.86 10.37
C ALA A 354 -1.45 30.92 8.84
N ASN A 355 -2.65 30.98 8.22
CA ASN A 355 -2.86 31.10 6.78
C ASN A 355 -1.98 30.15 5.96
N LEU A 356 -1.95 28.87 6.36
CA LEU A 356 -1.14 27.85 5.70
C LEU A 356 -1.56 27.72 4.23
N PRO A 357 -0.62 27.71 3.27
CA PRO A 357 -0.94 27.50 1.88
C PRO A 357 -1.20 26.00 1.61
N ARG A 358 -2.01 25.69 0.59
CA ARG A 358 -1.97 24.36 -0.03
C ARG A 358 -0.63 24.14 -0.75
N PRO A 359 -0.18 22.89 -0.94
CA PRO A 359 0.88 22.58 -1.89
C PRO A 359 0.52 23.09 -3.28
N THR A 360 1.48 23.72 -3.96
CA THR A 360 1.36 24.23 -5.33
C THR A 360 2.26 23.49 -6.32
N ALA A 361 3.21 22.68 -5.83
CA ALA A 361 4.03 21.79 -6.63
C ALA A 361 3.74 20.31 -6.30
N GLU A 362 3.84 19.44 -7.31
CA GLU A 362 3.77 17.99 -7.12
C GLU A 362 5.15 17.47 -6.69
N PRO A 363 5.29 16.87 -5.49
CA PRO A 363 6.55 16.27 -5.07
C PRO A 363 6.93 15.12 -6.00
N THR A 364 8.17 15.13 -6.49
CA THR A 364 8.73 14.05 -7.30
C THR A 364 9.95 13.48 -6.59
N ILE A 365 9.90 12.19 -6.28
CA ILE A 365 11.03 11.48 -5.68
C ILE A 365 11.87 10.90 -6.82
N ALA A 366 13.00 11.54 -7.10
CA ALA A 366 13.96 11.05 -8.08
C ALA A 366 15.09 10.25 -7.42
N SER A 367 15.76 9.41 -8.21
CA SER A 367 17.03 8.80 -7.82
C SER A 367 18.02 9.88 -7.40
N SER A 368 18.60 9.73 -6.22
CA SER A 368 19.45 10.75 -5.59
C SER A 368 20.31 10.15 -4.49
N THR A 369 21.01 10.98 -3.73
CA THR A 369 21.75 10.55 -2.54
C THR A 369 20.87 10.62 -1.30
N TYR A 370 20.93 9.58 -0.47
CA TYR A 370 20.23 9.51 0.81
C TYR A 370 21.24 9.45 1.95
N ARG A 371 21.00 10.23 2.99
CA ARG A 371 21.74 10.15 4.26
C ARG A 371 21.32 8.87 4.98
N TYR A 372 22.25 8.00 5.34
CA TYR A 372 21.97 6.76 6.08
C TYR A 372 23.15 6.40 7.00
N PHE A 373 22.90 5.50 7.94
CA PHE A 373 23.96 4.95 8.78
C PHE A 373 24.58 3.71 8.12
N ASP A 374 25.84 3.82 7.73
CA ASP A 374 26.62 2.71 7.21
C ASP A 374 27.23 1.90 8.36
N SER A 375 26.67 0.70 8.56
CA SER A 375 27.07 -0.26 9.59
C SER A 375 28.25 -1.15 9.20
N HIS A 376 29.02 -0.84 8.15
CA HIS A 376 30.28 -1.53 7.88
C HIS A 376 31.34 -1.17 8.92
N TRP A 377 31.99 -2.19 9.47
CA TRP A 377 33.12 -2.02 10.38
C TRP A 377 34.28 -1.31 9.66
N ASN A 378 34.77 -0.22 10.24
CA ASN A 378 35.77 0.67 9.64
C ASN A 378 37.11 0.66 10.39
N LYS A 379 37.40 -0.40 11.14
CA LYS A 379 38.69 -0.62 11.80
C LYS A 379 39.33 -1.91 11.27
N PRO A 380 40.66 -1.99 11.18
CA PRO A 380 41.31 -3.28 10.94
C PRO A 380 40.93 -4.28 12.02
N THR A 381 40.70 -5.53 11.63
CA THR A 381 40.50 -6.68 12.54
C THR A 381 41.75 -7.55 12.67
N ASP A 382 42.81 -7.24 11.92
CA ASP A 382 44.13 -7.84 12.08
C ASP A 382 44.91 -7.12 13.19
N PRO A 383 45.30 -7.81 14.28
CA PRO A 383 46.04 -7.22 15.39
C PRO A 383 47.37 -6.55 15.02
N THR A 384 47.92 -6.86 13.84
CA THR A 384 49.20 -6.32 13.36
C THR A 384 49.05 -5.02 12.56
N ALA A 385 47.83 -4.66 12.16
CA ALA A 385 47.57 -3.47 11.36
C ALA A 385 47.51 -2.19 12.19
N ALA A 386 48.04 -1.08 11.65
CA ALA A 386 47.94 0.22 12.30
C ALA A 386 46.47 0.66 12.42
N GLY A 387 46.06 1.10 13.62
CA GLY A 387 44.67 1.49 13.90
C GLY A 387 43.71 0.33 14.18
N TYR A 388 44.24 -0.89 14.35
CA TYR A 388 43.48 -2.06 14.82
C TYR A 388 42.64 -1.74 16.06
N VAL A 389 41.41 -2.23 16.06
CA VAL A 389 40.53 -2.25 17.23
C VAL A 389 40.04 -3.67 17.41
N ASP A 390 40.35 -4.28 18.55
CA ASP A 390 39.85 -5.59 18.93
C ASP A 390 38.33 -5.53 19.17
N PRO A 391 37.49 -6.21 18.37
CA PRO A 391 36.03 -6.19 18.55
C PRO A 391 35.58 -6.70 19.93
N SER A 392 36.39 -7.55 20.58
CA SER A 392 36.12 -8.11 21.90
C SER A 392 36.58 -7.22 23.05
N ALA A 393 37.41 -6.20 22.78
CA ALA A 393 37.94 -5.33 23.81
C ALA A 393 36.80 -4.60 24.54
N PRO A 394 36.91 -4.37 25.86
CA PRO A 394 35.91 -3.64 26.61
C PRO A 394 35.62 -2.25 26.02
N TRP A 395 34.34 -1.91 25.95
CA TRP A 395 33.85 -0.58 25.62
C TRP A 395 32.79 -0.16 26.64
N ILE A 396 32.92 1.08 27.10
CA ILE A 396 31.98 1.69 28.03
C ILE A 396 31.05 2.57 27.21
N TYR A 397 29.78 2.16 27.14
CA TYR A 397 28.75 2.95 26.48
C TYR A 397 28.23 4.03 27.44
N ASN A 398 28.86 5.21 27.40
CA ASN A 398 28.57 6.31 28.31
C ASN A 398 27.15 6.90 28.20
N TYR A 399 26.40 6.54 27.16
CA TYR A 399 24.98 6.87 27.05
C TYR A 399 24.17 6.15 28.13
N TYR A 400 24.43 4.87 28.42
CA TYR A 400 23.72 4.16 29.49
C TYR A 400 24.34 4.43 30.87
N PRO A 401 23.51 4.75 31.88
CA PRO A 401 23.95 4.91 33.26
C PRO A 401 24.41 3.58 33.85
N ASP A 402 25.23 3.67 34.89
CA ASP A 402 25.63 2.52 35.69
C ASP A 402 24.51 2.13 36.65
N LEU A 403 23.52 1.37 36.16
CA LEU A 403 22.37 0.92 36.95
C LEU A 403 22.53 -0.56 37.37
N PRO A 404 22.48 -0.87 38.68
CA PRO A 404 22.67 -2.23 39.19
C PRO A 404 21.65 -3.29 38.72
N ASN A 405 20.49 -2.90 38.19
CA ASN A 405 19.35 -3.81 37.92
C ASN A 405 18.71 -3.61 36.53
N PHE A 406 19.49 -3.25 35.51
CA PHE A 406 18.96 -3.15 34.16
C PHE A 406 19.04 -4.50 33.44
N ASN A 407 17.92 -5.23 33.37
CA ASN A 407 17.75 -6.37 32.46
C ASN A 407 17.67 -5.84 31.02
N ALA A 408 18.83 -5.59 30.42
CA ALA A 408 18.93 -5.38 28.98
C ALA A 408 18.52 -6.68 28.23
N PRO A 409 18.01 -6.59 26.99
CA PRO A 409 17.86 -7.76 26.13
C PRO A 409 19.18 -8.54 26.10
N ALA A 410 19.09 -9.86 26.21
CA ALA A 410 20.23 -10.76 26.26
C ALA A 410 21.06 -10.72 24.97
N LEU A 411 21.91 -9.71 24.83
CA LEU A 411 23.15 -9.85 24.07
C LEU A 411 24.08 -10.74 24.91
N PRO A 412 24.83 -11.68 24.31
CA PRO A 412 25.78 -12.51 25.04
C PRO A 412 26.88 -11.63 25.65
N LYS A 413 26.66 -11.18 26.89
CA LYS A 413 27.63 -10.40 27.66
C LYS A 413 28.52 -11.34 28.46
N PRO A 414 29.84 -11.09 28.54
CA PRO A 414 30.69 -11.71 29.54
C PRO A 414 30.09 -11.55 30.95
N PRO A 415 30.18 -12.56 31.84
CA PRO A 415 29.60 -12.48 33.18
C PRO A 415 30.17 -11.29 33.98
N GLY A 416 29.30 -10.45 34.57
CA GLY A 416 29.68 -9.38 35.51
C GLY A 416 29.66 -7.94 34.97
N LEU A 417 29.07 -7.70 33.79
CA LEU A 417 29.06 -6.40 33.12
C LEU A 417 27.64 -5.80 33.06
N GLY A 418 27.44 -4.63 33.71
CA GLY A 418 26.17 -3.88 33.69
C GLY A 418 25.75 -3.37 32.29
N PRO A 419 24.60 -2.67 32.14
CA PRO A 419 24.10 -2.15 30.86
C PRO A 419 25.11 -1.27 30.11
N ARG A 420 25.93 -0.53 30.86
CA ARG A 420 27.02 0.35 30.39
C ARG A 420 28.23 -0.38 29.82
N ASN A 421 28.45 -1.63 30.23
CA ASN A 421 29.62 -2.41 29.83
C ASN A 421 29.28 -3.29 28.62
N SER A 422 30.06 -3.11 27.57
CA SER A 422 29.91 -3.75 26.27
C SER A 422 31.29 -4.00 25.64
N THR A 423 31.34 -4.35 24.36
CA THR A 423 32.61 -4.51 23.61
C THR A 423 32.73 -3.48 22.50
N GLN A 424 33.95 -3.30 21.96
CA GLN A 424 34.20 -2.36 20.86
C GLN A 424 33.38 -2.68 19.60
N ALA A 425 32.95 -3.92 19.42
CA ALA A 425 32.01 -4.33 18.39
C ALA A 425 30.68 -3.54 18.43
N GLU A 426 30.25 -3.13 19.62
CA GLU A 426 29.00 -2.37 19.81
C GLU A 426 29.20 -0.85 19.74
N ASN A 427 30.43 -0.37 19.62
CA ASN A 427 30.77 1.05 19.59
C ASN A 427 30.53 1.65 18.20
N PRO A 428 29.54 2.54 18.00
CA PRO A 428 29.22 3.10 16.68
C PRO A 428 30.39 3.88 16.05
N ALA A 429 31.34 4.38 16.85
CA ALA A 429 32.51 5.11 16.37
C ALA A 429 33.54 4.22 15.62
N ASN A 430 33.41 2.90 15.70
CA ASN A 430 34.24 1.96 14.95
C ASN A 430 33.68 1.61 13.57
N TYR A 431 32.49 2.11 13.24
CA TYR A 431 31.83 1.91 11.95
C TYR A 431 32.03 3.12 11.04
N VAL A 432 31.64 2.99 9.77
CA VAL A 432 31.64 4.12 8.82
C VAL A 432 30.71 5.24 9.33
N GLY A 433 29.54 4.87 9.86
CA GLY A 433 28.61 5.80 10.49
C GLY A 433 27.76 6.56 9.47
N TRP A 434 27.29 7.76 9.83
CA TRP A 434 26.40 8.55 8.99
C TRP A 434 27.09 9.06 7.73
N THR A 435 26.66 8.56 6.57
CA THR A 435 27.20 8.88 5.25
C THR A 435 26.07 9.00 4.22
N ASN A 436 26.42 9.19 2.95
CA ASN A 436 25.47 9.27 1.84
C ASN A 436 25.63 8.07 0.90
N ILE A 437 24.50 7.48 0.49
CA ILE A 437 24.45 6.41 -0.52
C ILE A 437 23.64 6.88 -1.74
N PRO A 438 24.09 6.62 -2.98
CA PRO A 438 23.25 6.77 -4.15
C PRO A 438 22.13 5.72 -4.14
N VAL A 439 20.89 6.16 -4.28
CA VAL A 439 19.70 5.32 -4.29
C VAL A 439 18.93 5.54 -5.58
N GLY A 440 18.65 4.45 -6.29
CA GLY A 440 17.68 4.44 -7.38
C GLY A 440 16.25 4.44 -6.85
N VAL A 441 15.38 5.21 -7.51
CA VAL A 441 13.95 5.24 -7.23
C VAL A 441 13.18 4.80 -8.46
N ILE A 442 12.27 3.86 -8.28
CA ILE A 442 11.33 3.42 -9.30
C ILE A 442 10.02 4.17 -9.09
N ASP A 443 9.57 4.92 -10.10
CA ASP A 443 8.29 5.62 -10.12
C ASP A 443 7.32 4.89 -11.07
N SER A 444 6.12 4.56 -10.59
CA SER A 444 5.07 3.90 -11.40
C SER A 444 4.56 4.76 -12.54
N GLU A 445 4.79 6.07 -12.49
CA GLU A 445 4.29 7.03 -13.47
C GLU A 445 5.26 7.31 -14.62
N THR A 446 6.51 6.84 -14.55
CA THR A 446 7.50 7.08 -15.61
C THR A 446 7.39 6.10 -16.77
N SER A 447 6.88 4.88 -16.56
CA SER A 447 6.61 3.93 -17.64
C SER A 447 5.58 2.86 -17.26
N PRO A 448 4.89 2.23 -18.24
CA PRO A 448 4.01 1.09 -17.99
C PRO A 448 4.72 -0.09 -17.31
N GLU A 449 5.97 -0.36 -17.66
CA GLU A 449 6.77 -1.46 -17.07
C GLU A 449 7.04 -1.23 -15.58
N ASN A 450 7.31 0.01 -15.19
CA ASN A 450 7.44 0.37 -13.77
C ASN A 450 6.12 0.19 -13.03
N ARG A 451 4.99 0.56 -13.64
CA ARG A 451 3.67 0.34 -13.06
C ARG A 451 3.38 -1.15 -12.84
N GLU A 452 3.73 -1.99 -13.81
CA GLU A 452 3.64 -3.46 -13.68
C GLU A 452 4.55 -3.97 -12.55
N ARG A 453 5.80 -3.50 -12.46
CA ARG A 453 6.77 -3.89 -11.41
C ARG A 453 6.30 -3.50 -10.01
N LEU A 454 5.62 -2.35 -9.88
CA LEU A 454 5.11 -1.82 -8.62
C LEU A 454 3.65 -2.21 -8.32
N THR A 455 3.04 -3.06 -9.15
CA THR A 455 1.68 -3.58 -8.92
C THR A 455 1.67 -4.50 -7.70
N THR A 456 0.91 -4.09 -6.68
CA THR A 456 0.75 -4.83 -5.42
C THR A 456 -0.45 -5.76 -5.44
N SER A 457 -1.45 -5.49 -6.27
CA SER A 457 -2.53 -6.45 -6.51
C SER A 457 -3.09 -6.32 -7.92
N ALA A 458 -3.48 -7.45 -8.50
CA ALA A 458 -4.13 -7.50 -9.80
C ALA A 458 -5.18 -8.61 -9.80
N THR A 459 -6.38 -8.30 -10.25
CA THR A 459 -7.45 -9.27 -10.54
C THR A 459 -7.93 -9.08 -11.97
N LEU A 460 -7.66 -10.09 -12.79
CA LEU A 460 -8.03 -10.18 -14.19
C LEU A 460 -9.14 -11.20 -14.34
N ASN A 461 -10.29 -10.79 -14.85
CA ASN A 461 -11.38 -11.69 -15.22
C ASN A 461 -11.65 -11.62 -16.70
N ARG A 462 -11.99 -12.76 -17.28
CA ARG A 462 -12.54 -12.86 -18.62
C ARG A 462 -13.69 -13.85 -18.59
N THR A 463 -14.83 -13.48 -19.13
CA THR A 463 -15.97 -14.39 -19.35
C THR A 463 -16.37 -14.32 -20.81
N ARG A 464 -16.56 -15.48 -21.44
CA ARG A 464 -17.03 -15.57 -22.81
C ARG A 464 -18.20 -16.53 -22.90
N ILE A 465 -19.31 -16.05 -23.45
CA ILE A 465 -20.54 -16.82 -23.69
C ILE A 465 -20.73 -16.88 -25.20
N THR A 466 -20.87 -18.09 -25.74
CA THR A 466 -21.24 -18.30 -27.14
C THR A 466 -22.52 -19.12 -27.20
N SER A 467 -23.51 -18.61 -27.92
CA SER A 467 -24.83 -19.20 -28.06
C SER A 467 -25.13 -19.44 -29.54
N SER A 468 -25.58 -20.64 -29.88
CA SER A 468 -26.15 -20.92 -31.19
C SER A 468 -27.55 -21.50 -31.04
N ALA A 469 -28.49 -21.02 -31.83
CA ALA A 469 -29.86 -21.51 -31.84
C ALA A 469 -30.35 -21.72 -33.27
N PHE A 470 -31.20 -22.72 -33.43
CA PHE A 470 -31.94 -22.98 -34.66
C PHE A 470 -33.41 -23.19 -34.30
N VAL A 471 -34.30 -22.56 -35.05
CA VAL A 471 -35.74 -22.70 -34.90
C VAL A 471 -36.34 -22.98 -36.28
N TRP A 472 -37.20 -23.98 -36.35
CA TRP A 472 -38.05 -24.25 -37.48
C TRP A 472 -39.51 -24.07 -37.07
N GLN A 473 -40.27 -23.39 -37.91
CA GLN A 473 -41.71 -23.23 -37.79
C GLN A 473 -42.37 -23.64 -39.11
N GLY A 474 -43.32 -24.56 -39.04
CA GLY A 474 -44.09 -25.05 -40.18
C GLY A 474 -45.57 -24.77 -40.00
N HIS A 475 -46.22 -24.26 -41.05
CA HIS A 475 -47.65 -24.04 -41.15
C HIS A 475 -48.19 -24.99 -42.23
N PHE A 476 -48.91 -26.02 -41.80
CA PHE A 476 -49.47 -27.06 -42.65
C PHE A 476 -50.98 -26.85 -42.85
N TRP A 477 -51.51 -27.39 -43.95
CA TRP A 477 -52.95 -27.37 -44.26
C TRP A 477 -53.58 -25.97 -44.12
N ASP A 478 -53.08 -25.01 -44.90
CA ASP A 478 -53.60 -23.63 -44.87
C ASP A 478 -53.64 -23.02 -43.45
N ASN A 479 -52.61 -23.31 -42.65
CA ASN A 479 -52.44 -22.93 -41.25
C ASN A 479 -53.34 -23.67 -40.24
N ALA A 480 -53.99 -24.76 -40.62
CA ALA A 480 -54.77 -25.57 -39.68
C ALA A 480 -53.90 -26.28 -38.63
N VAL A 481 -52.63 -26.55 -38.95
CA VAL A 481 -51.65 -27.12 -38.01
C VAL A 481 -50.37 -26.31 -38.05
N VAL A 482 -49.89 -25.88 -36.88
CA VAL A 482 -48.61 -25.19 -36.73
C VAL A 482 -47.69 -26.03 -35.85
N GLY A 483 -46.53 -26.38 -36.41
CA GLY A 483 -45.47 -27.10 -35.71
C GLY A 483 -44.27 -26.20 -35.49
N THR A 484 -43.65 -26.28 -34.32
CA THR A 484 -42.40 -25.59 -34.00
C THR A 484 -41.41 -26.56 -33.39
N TRP A 485 -40.16 -26.52 -33.85
CA TRP A 485 -39.05 -27.24 -33.25
C TRP A 485 -37.85 -26.33 -33.16
N GLY A 486 -37.13 -26.37 -32.04
CA GLY A 486 -35.94 -25.57 -31.87
C GLY A 486 -34.92 -26.25 -30.98
N VAL A 487 -33.65 -25.93 -31.23
CA VAL A 487 -32.51 -26.38 -30.44
C VAL A 487 -31.60 -25.20 -30.16
N ARG A 488 -31.05 -25.14 -28.95
CA ARG A 488 -30.09 -24.12 -28.54
C ARG A 488 -28.91 -24.79 -27.85
N LYS A 489 -27.71 -24.30 -28.13
CA LYS A 489 -26.47 -24.67 -27.45
C LYS A 489 -25.78 -23.43 -26.92
N ASP A 490 -25.50 -23.44 -25.62
CA ASP A 490 -24.76 -22.38 -24.94
C ASP A 490 -23.43 -22.94 -24.41
N ILE A 491 -22.35 -22.19 -24.59
CA ILE A 491 -21.04 -22.50 -24.03
C ILE A 491 -20.56 -21.27 -23.26
N SER A 492 -20.40 -21.43 -21.95
CA SER A 492 -19.84 -20.41 -21.06
C SER A 492 -18.42 -20.81 -20.66
N LYS A 493 -17.47 -19.89 -20.78
CA LYS A 493 -16.09 -20.05 -20.33
C LYS A 493 -15.71 -18.86 -19.46
N ALA A 494 -15.09 -19.13 -18.32
CA ALA A 494 -14.56 -18.11 -17.43
C ALA A 494 -13.07 -18.36 -17.15
N TRP A 495 -12.31 -17.28 -17.11
CA TRP A 495 -10.91 -17.27 -16.70
C TRP A 495 -10.74 -16.21 -15.62
N ASN A 496 -10.03 -16.56 -14.57
CA ASN A 496 -9.64 -15.65 -13.50
C ASN A 496 -8.13 -15.77 -13.27
N PHE A 497 -7.50 -14.64 -13.04
CA PHE A 497 -6.17 -14.56 -12.46
C PHE A 497 -6.20 -13.53 -11.35
N SER A 498 -5.71 -13.90 -10.17
CA SER A 498 -5.55 -12.99 -9.05
C SER A 498 -4.14 -13.12 -8.51
N ARG A 499 -3.49 -11.98 -8.25
CA ARG A 499 -2.17 -11.92 -7.62
C ARG A 499 -2.14 -10.81 -6.59
N ASN A 500 -1.56 -11.10 -5.43
CA ASN A 500 -1.26 -10.13 -4.39
C ASN A 500 0.25 -10.19 -4.06
N GLY A 501 0.93 -9.05 -4.18
CA GLY A 501 2.36 -8.84 -3.97
C GLY A 501 2.81 -8.93 -2.50
N SER A 502 1.87 -9.11 -1.56
CA SER A 502 2.15 -9.41 -0.14
C SER A 502 2.24 -10.91 0.16
N SER A 503 2.07 -11.79 -0.84
CA SER A 503 2.23 -13.24 -0.68
C SER A 503 3.70 -13.61 -0.45
N ALA A 504 4.06 -13.93 0.80
CA ALA A 504 5.40 -14.30 1.25
C ALA A 504 5.96 -15.64 0.68
N LYS A 505 5.42 -16.14 -0.43
CA LYS A 505 5.97 -17.26 -1.17
C LYS A 505 5.77 -16.98 -2.66
N GLN A 506 6.86 -16.79 -3.41
CA GLN A 506 7.37 -17.83 -4.29
C GLN A 506 8.45 -17.29 -5.25
N PRO A 507 9.38 -18.17 -5.67
CA PRO A 507 10.46 -17.84 -6.61
C PRO A 507 9.92 -17.48 -8.01
N GLU A 508 10.79 -16.83 -8.76
CA GLU A 508 10.70 -16.19 -10.08
C GLU A 508 10.00 -16.96 -11.24
N LYS A 509 9.42 -18.16 -11.01
CA LYS A 509 8.96 -19.08 -12.08
C LYS A 509 7.49 -19.51 -12.07
N ALA A 510 6.61 -18.96 -11.24
CA ALA A 510 5.18 -19.28 -11.33
C ALA A 510 4.45 -18.45 -12.41
N ARG A 511 4.81 -18.65 -13.68
CA ARG A 511 4.02 -18.21 -14.83
C ARG A 511 2.87 -19.20 -15.08
N SER A 512 1.65 -18.65 -15.03
CA SER A 512 0.44 -19.11 -15.72
C SER A 512 0.04 -20.59 -15.59
N THR A 513 -1.01 -20.86 -14.82
CA THR A 513 -1.94 -21.94 -15.15
C THR A 513 -3.36 -21.46 -14.82
N PRO A 514 -4.18 -21.09 -15.82
CA PRO A 514 -5.58 -20.76 -15.57
C PRO A 514 -6.34 -22.03 -15.19
N THR A 515 -7.10 -21.98 -14.09
CA THR A 515 -8.00 -23.06 -13.69
C THR A 515 -9.22 -23.05 -14.63
N MET A 516 -9.44 -24.15 -15.35
CA MET A 516 -10.55 -24.32 -16.30
C MET A 516 -11.76 -24.91 -15.58
N SER A 517 -12.86 -24.15 -15.49
CA SER A 517 -14.18 -24.69 -15.13
C SER A 517 -15.02 -24.77 -16.40
N ILE A 518 -15.40 -25.99 -16.80
CA ILE A 518 -16.35 -26.25 -17.89
C ILE A 518 -17.67 -26.67 -17.25
N LEU A 519 -18.70 -25.83 -17.30
CA LEU A 519 -20.08 -26.25 -17.10
C LEU A 519 -20.69 -26.51 -18.48
N THR A 520 -21.03 -27.77 -18.76
CA THR A 520 -21.80 -28.16 -19.96
C THR A 520 -23.16 -28.63 -19.50
N GLU A 521 -24.19 -27.79 -19.59
CA GLU A 521 -25.57 -28.22 -19.39
C GLU A 521 -26.19 -28.64 -20.73
N TRP A 522 -26.63 -29.89 -20.81
CA TRP A 522 -27.47 -30.40 -21.89
C TRP A 522 -28.92 -30.34 -21.41
N LEU A 523 -29.74 -29.47 -21.99
CA LEU A 523 -31.20 -29.54 -21.80
C LEU A 523 -31.74 -30.68 -22.66
N ALA A 524 -32.09 -31.80 -22.03
CA ALA A 524 -32.87 -32.87 -22.66
C ALA A 524 -34.32 -32.41 -22.91
N PRO A 525 -34.98 -32.89 -23.97
CA PRO A 525 -36.36 -32.50 -24.29
C PRO A 525 -37.35 -32.99 -23.23
N PRO A 526 -38.49 -32.30 -23.05
CA PRO A 526 -39.48 -32.68 -22.05
C PRO A 526 -40.11 -34.04 -22.39
N ALA A 527 -40.11 -34.95 -21.42
CA ALA A 527 -40.80 -36.23 -21.51
C ALA A 527 -42.31 -36.02 -21.69
N ALA A 528 -42.91 -36.78 -22.60
CA ALA A 528 -44.34 -36.82 -22.82
C ALA A 528 -45.08 -37.21 -21.51
N ARG A 529 -45.90 -36.30 -20.99
CA ARG A 529 -46.85 -36.61 -19.90
C ARG A 529 -47.95 -37.51 -20.45
N SER A 530 -48.10 -38.70 -19.87
CA SER A 530 -49.28 -39.53 -20.03
C SER A 530 -50.50 -38.86 -19.36
N LEU A 531 -51.65 -38.96 -20.02
CA LEU A 531 -52.95 -38.52 -19.51
C LEU A 531 -53.34 -39.35 -18.26
N PRO A 532 -53.90 -38.73 -17.21
CA PRO A 532 -54.41 -39.47 -16.06
C PRO A 532 -55.74 -40.16 -16.37
N ALA A 533 -55.87 -41.43 -15.96
CA ALA A 533 -57.11 -42.20 -15.97
C ALA A 533 -58.08 -41.72 -14.87
N PRO A 534 -59.40 -41.95 -15.02
CA PRO A 534 -60.41 -41.36 -14.14
C PRO A 534 -60.47 -42.02 -12.76
N LEU A 535 -60.76 -41.19 -11.75
CA LEU A 535 -61.01 -41.56 -10.36
C LEU A 535 -62.10 -42.64 -10.22
N ARG A 536 -61.78 -43.70 -9.48
CA ARG A 536 -62.77 -44.54 -8.78
C ARG A 536 -62.70 -44.24 -7.29
N ALA A 537 -63.88 -44.01 -6.70
CA ALA A 537 -64.08 -43.76 -5.28
C ALA A 537 -64.20 -45.06 -4.47
N THR A 538 -64.10 -44.90 -3.14
CA THR A 538 -64.42 -45.84 -2.03
C THR A 538 -63.41 -46.97 -1.83
N SER A 539 -62.96 -47.31 -0.62
CA SER A 539 -63.44 -47.05 0.76
C SER A 539 -62.26 -46.90 1.72
#